data_AF-A0A1J5IDT2-F1
#
_entry.id   AF-A0A1J5IDT2-F1
#
_cell.length_a   1.000
_cell.length_b   1.000
_cell.length_c   1.000
_cell.angle_alpha   90.00
_cell.angle_beta   90.00
_cell.angle_gamma   90.00
#
_symmetry.space_group_name_H-M   'P 1'
#
loop_
_entity.id
_entity.type
_entity.pdbx_description
1 polymer ?
#
loop_
_entity_poly.entity_id
_entity_poly.type
_entity_poly.pdbx_seq_one_letter_code
_entity_poly.pdbx_strand_id
1 'polypeptide(L)'
;MNYNIHRHKNILICLCLAALVSLVYWNVQNHDFIYFDDISYVVKNDHVQKGFSYKGFLWAFTTYHASNWHPLTWLSLMFDYELFRLNPAGYHWTNVLFHLKMPL
;
A
#
# COMPACT_ATOMS: atom_id res chain seq x y z
N MET A 1 29.95 7.37 24.71
CA MET A 1 30.21 8.19 23.50
C MET A 1 30.03 7.41 22.19
N ASN A 2 30.49 6.15 22.07
CA ASN A 2 30.37 5.35 20.82
C ASN A 2 28.95 4.94 20.41
N TYR A 3 28.01 4.76 21.35
CA TYR A 3 26.63 4.33 21.05
C TYR A 3 25.89 5.30 20.11
N ASN A 4 26.08 6.62 20.29
CA ASN A 4 25.47 7.62 19.42
C ASN A 4 26.05 7.56 17.99
N ILE A 5 27.35 7.31 17.84
CA ILE A 5 28.00 7.23 16.52
C ILE A 5 27.43 6.04 15.72
N HIS A 6 27.24 4.89 16.35
CA HIS A 6 26.61 3.73 15.69
C HIS A 6 25.13 4.00 15.35
N ARG A 7 24.39 4.67 16.24
CA ARG A 7 23.00 5.07 15.97
C ARG A 7 22.89 6.00 14.76
N HIS A 8 23.73 7.02 14.67
CA HIS A 8 23.72 7.96 13.54
C HIS A 8 24.10 7.27 12.22
N LYS A 9 25.10 6.38 12.23
CA LYS A 9 25.47 5.57 11.05
C LYS A 9 24.32 4.68 10.60
N ASN A 10 23.65 4.00 11.53
CA ASN A 10 22.52 3.13 11.20
C ASN A 10 21.35 3.92 10.60
N ILE A 11 21.03 5.09 11.17
CA ILE A 11 20.01 5.99 10.62
C ILE A 11 20.38 6.41 9.20
N LEU A 12 21.64 6.81 8.96
CA LEU A 12 22.12 7.19 7.63
C LEU A 12 21.97 6.04 6.63
N ILE A 13 22.35 4.81 7.02
CA ILE A 13 22.23 3.62 6.17
C ILE A 13 20.75 3.37 5.83
N CYS A 14 19.85 3.42 6.82
CA CYS A 14 18.41 3.24 6.59
C CYS A 14 17.85 4.32 5.65
N LEU A 15 18.26 5.59 5.82
CA LEU A 15 17.83 6.69 4.95
C LEU A 15 18.36 6.50 3.51
N CYS A 16 19.62 6.09 3.34
CA CYS A 16 20.19 5.80 2.03
C CYS A 16 19.44 4.66 1.33
N LEU A 17 19.14 3.57 2.05
CA LEU A 17 18.36 2.45 1.52
C LEU A 17 16.95 2.89 1.13
N ALA A 18 16.27 3.65 1.99
CA ALA A 18 14.94 4.16 1.68
C ALA A 18 14.93 5.07 0.45
N ALA A 19 15.95 5.94 0.31
CA ALA A 19 16.10 6.80 -0.86
C ALA A 19 16.37 5.99 -2.14
N LEU A 20 17.23 4.97 -2.08
CA LEU A 20 17.52 4.09 -3.22
C LEU A 20 16.28 3.32 -3.67
N VAL A 21 15.53 2.72 -2.75
CA VAL A 21 14.28 2.03 -3.06
C VAL A 21 13.27 3.01 -3.68
N SER A 22 13.09 4.19 -3.09
CA SER A 22 12.18 5.21 -3.62
C SER A 22 12.57 5.66 -5.03
N LEU A 23 13.87 5.77 -5.32
CA LEU A 23 14.38 6.14 -6.64
C LEU A 23 14.11 5.04 -7.67
N VAL A 24 14.36 3.78 -7.33
CA VAL A 24 14.10 2.63 -8.22
C VAL A 24 12.61 2.52 -8.55
N TYR A 25 11.74 2.73 -7.56
CA TYR A 25 10.29 2.66 -7.74
C TYR A 25 9.65 3.98 -8.21
N TRP A 26 10.40 5.06 -8.40
CA TRP A 26 9.84 6.39 -8.72
C TRP A 26 8.88 6.40 -9.92
N ASN A 27 9.15 5.57 -10.93
CA ASN A 27 8.35 5.53 -12.16
C ASN A 27 7.01 4.80 -11.99
N VAL A 28 6.78 4.10 -10.87
CA VAL A 28 5.56 3.30 -10.65
C VAL A 28 4.28 4.14 -10.68
N GLN A 29 4.38 5.43 -10.32
CA GLN A 29 3.25 6.37 -10.34
C GLN A 29 2.66 6.62 -11.73
N ASN A 30 3.40 6.30 -12.79
CA ASN A 30 2.99 6.48 -14.18
C ASN A 30 2.33 5.22 -14.77
N HIS A 31 2.19 4.15 -13.98
CA HIS A 31 1.52 2.93 -14.41
C HIS A 31 0.02 2.96 -14.06
N ASP A 32 -0.78 2.39 -14.95
CA ASP A 32 -2.22 2.24 -14.77
C ASP A 32 -2.56 0.92 -14.06
N PHE A 33 -3.81 0.82 -13.59
CA PHE A 33 -4.39 -0.46 -13.19
C PHE A 33 -4.39 -1.46 -14.36
N ILE A 34 -4.06 -2.71 -14.09
CA ILE A 34 -4.00 -3.76 -15.10
C ILE A 34 -5.20 -4.69 -15.03
N TYR A 35 -5.54 -5.31 -16.17
CA TYR A 35 -6.65 -6.27 -16.26
C TYR A 35 -6.25 -7.66 -15.70
N PHE A 36 -5.97 -7.69 -14.40
CA PHE A 36 -5.72 -8.93 -13.67
C PHE A 36 -6.49 -8.89 -12.35
N ASP A 37 -5.82 -8.54 -11.25
CA ASP A 37 -6.40 -8.42 -9.92
C ASP A 37 -7.00 -7.04 -9.65
N ASP A 38 -6.41 -5.96 -10.16
CA ASP A 38 -6.87 -4.58 -9.90
C ASP A 38 -8.35 -4.37 -10.22
N ILE A 39 -8.85 -5.02 -11.28
CA ILE A 39 -10.25 -4.92 -11.68
C ILE A 39 -11.17 -5.49 -10.60
N SER A 40 -10.81 -6.65 -10.07
CA SER A 40 -11.59 -7.34 -9.04
C SER A 40 -11.42 -6.69 -7.66
N TYR A 41 -10.20 -6.22 -7.35
CA TYR A 41 -9.86 -5.71 -6.03
C TYR A 41 -10.25 -4.25 -5.84
N VAL A 42 -10.18 -3.42 -6.89
CA VAL A 42 -10.36 -1.96 -6.81
C VAL A 42 -11.47 -1.48 -7.76
N VAL A 43 -11.32 -1.70 -9.06
CA VAL A 43 -12.13 -1.00 -10.09
C VAL A 43 -13.59 -1.46 -10.14
N LYS A 44 -13.90 -2.70 -9.78
CA LYS A 44 -15.28 -3.23 -9.70
C LYS A 44 -15.69 -3.64 -8.29
N ASN A 45 -14.97 -3.20 -7.28
CA ASN A 45 -15.25 -3.54 -5.89
C ASN A 45 -16.01 -2.41 -5.18
N ASP A 46 -17.34 -2.51 -5.16
CA ASP A 46 -18.22 -1.54 -4.51
C ASP A 46 -17.93 -1.34 -3.02
N HIS A 47 -17.38 -2.34 -2.33
CA HIS A 47 -17.04 -2.21 -0.92
C HIS A 47 -15.81 -1.33 -0.73
N VAL A 48 -14.81 -1.48 -1.61
CA VAL A 48 -13.61 -0.64 -1.62
C VAL A 48 -13.93 0.78 -2.06
N GLN A 49 -14.74 0.95 -3.10
CA GLN A 49 -15.11 2.27 -3.63
C GLN A 49 -16.06 3.07 -2.75
N LYS A 50 -16.62 2.46 -1.70
CA LYS A 50 -17.35 3.20 -0.65
C LYS A 50 -16.43 3.75 0.42
N GLY A 51 -15.12 3.55 0.29
CA GLY A 51 -14.13 3.99 1.27
C GLY A 51 -14.32 3.33 2.62
N PHE A 52 -13.87 4.00 3.68
CA PHE A 52 -13.88 3.42 5.03
C PHE A 52 -15.28 3.53 5.64
N SER A 53 -16.11 2.52 5.40
CA SER A 53 -17.48 2.43 5.93
C SER A 53 -17.62 1.29 6.93
N TYR A 54 -18.58 1.40 7.87
CA TYR A 54 -18.87 0.32 8.82
C TYR A 54 -19.20 -1.01 8.12
N LYS A 55 -19.98 -0.95 7.03
CA LYS A 55 -20.30 -2.11 6.20
C LYS A 55 -19.07 -2.68 5.50
N GLY A 56 -18.18 -1.82 4.99
CA GLY A 56 -16.90 -2.22 4.40
C GLY A 56 -15.98 -2.89 5.42
N PHE A 57 -15.89 -2.34 6.63
CA PHE A 57 -15.11 -2.91 7.72
C PHE A 57 -15.57 -4.33 8.07
N LEU A 58 -16.87 -4.55 8.29
CA LEU A 58 -17.39 -5.90 8.56
C LEU A 58 -17.17 -6.86 7.39
N TRP A 59 -17.37 -6.37 6.16
CA TRP A 59 -17.14 -7.14 4.94
C TRP A 59 -15.68 -7.60 4.83
N ALA A 60 -14.72 -6.73 5.13
CA ALA A 60 -13.29 -7.05 5.06
C ALA A 60 -12.91 -8.29 5.89
N PHE A 61 -13.52 -8.50 7.05
CA PHE A 61 -13.23 -9.63 7.94
C PHE A 61 -14.04 -10.91 7.66
N THR A 62 -15.09 -10.82 6.84
CA THR A 62 -16.02 -11.94 6.60
C THR A 62 -15.95 -12.49 5.18
N THR A 63 -15.38 -11.72 4.25
CA THR A 63 -15.33 -12.06 2.83
C THR A 63 -14.16 -12.98 2.46
N TYR A 64 -14.40 -13.87 1.48
CA TYR A 64 -13.36 -14.62 0.75
C TYR A 64 -13.31 -14.14 -0.71
N HIS A 65 -13.49 -12.84 -0.94
CA HIS A 65 -13.53 -12.26 -2.29
C HIS A 65 -12.23 -12.56 -3.05
N ALA A 66 -12.36 -12.86 -4.35
CA ALA A 66 -11.26 -13.38 -5.17
C ALA A 66 -10.57 -14.64 -4.60
N SER A 67 -11.33 -15.49 -3.90
CA SER A 67 -10.86 -16.73 -3.27
C SER A 67 -9.84 -16.55 -2.15
N ASN A 68 -9.70 -15.34 -1.61
CA ASN A 68 -8.70 -15.02 -0.59
C ASN A 68 -9.32 -14.34 0.64
N TRP A 69 -8.80 -14.68 1.83
CA TRP A 69 -9.13 -13.99 3.07
C TRP A 69 -7.96 -13.12 3.53
N HIS A 70 -8.09 -11.80 3.37
CA HIS A 70 -7.07 -10.82 3.75
C HIS A 70 -7.70 -9.49 4.18
N PRO A 71 -8.23 -9.42 5.42
CA PRO A 71 -8.95 -8.23 5.90
C PRO A 71 -8.12 -6.94 5.87
N LEU A 72 -6.83 -7.01 6.22
CA LEU A 72 -5.97 -5.83 6.26
C LEU A 72 -5.75 -5.23 4.86
N THR A 73 -5.65 -6.07 3.82
CA THR A 73 -5.56 -5.62 2.43
C THR A 73 -6.82 -4.86 2.03
N TRP A 74 -8.01 -5.37 2.39
CA TRP A 74 -9.27 -4.68 2.10
C TRP A 74 -9.36 -3.31 2.77
N LEU A 75 -8.96 -3.23 4.05
CA LEU A 75 -8.93 -1.95 4.76
C LEU A 75 -7.94 -0.96 4.16
N SER A 76 -6.77 -1.44 3.71
CA SER A 76 -5.79 -0.61 3.00
C SER A 76 -6.38 -0.06 1.70
N LEU A 77 -6.99 -0.91 0.87
CA LEU A 77 -7.57 -0.49 -0.40
C LEU A 77 -8.74 0.49 -0.22
N MET A 78 -9.57 0.31 0.82
CA MET A 78 -10.62 1.27 1.20
C MET A 78 -10.02 2.62 1.61
N PHE A 79 -8.92 2.60 2.35
CA PHE A 79 -8.22 3.81 2.76
C PHE A 79 -7.57 4.52 1.57
N ASP A 80 -6.91 3.78 0.69
CA ASP A 80 -6.35 4.31 -0.56
C ASP A 80 -7.44 4.93 -1.43
N TYR A 81 -8.62 4.31 -1.51
CA TYR A 81 -9.75 4.88 -2.24
C TYR A 81 -10.26 6.20 -1.63
N GLU A 82 -10.21 6.38 -0.31
CA GLU A 82 -10.60 7.65 0.32
C GLU A 82 -9.64 8.79 -0.04
N LEU A 83 -8.35 8.48 -0.13
CA LEU A 83 -7.31 9.47 -0.42
C LEU A 83 -7.17 9.76 -1.92
N PHE A 84 -7.22 8.71 -2.74
CA PHE A 84 -6.79 8.76 -4.13
C PHE A 84 -7.90 8.44 -5.12
N ARG A 85 -9.08 7.98 -4.66
CA ARG A 85 -10.17 7.49 -5.52
C ARG A 85 -9.62 6.46 -6.51
N LEU A 86 -10.01 6.47 -7.78
CA LEU A 86 -9.47 5.54 -8.80
C LEU A 86 -8.16 6.05 -9.44
N ASN A 87 -7.30 6.74 -8.69
CA ASN A 87 -5.97 7.13 -9.17
C ASN A 87 -4.93 6.04 -8.80
N PRO A 88 -4.43 5.24 -9.78
CA PRO A 88 -3.51 4.13 -9.52
C PRO A 88 -2.19 4.56 -8.87
N ALA A 89 -1.73 5.80 -9.16
CA ALA A 89 -0.50 6.33 -8.61
C ALA A 89 -0.47 6.29 -7.07
N GLY A 90 -1.61 6.56 -6.42
CA GLY A 90 -1.73 6.53 -4.97
C GLY A 90 -1.55 5.14 -4.39
N TYR A 91 -2.23 4.14 -4.96
CA TYR A 91 -2.11 2.73 -4.55
C TYR A 91 -0.69 2.20 -4.72
N HIS A 92 -0.05 2.54 -5.84
CA HIS A 92 1.34 2.16 -6.07
C HIS A 92 2.29 2.76 -5.03
N TRP A 93 2.10 4.03 -4.65
CA TRP A 93 2.89 4.65 -3.59
C TRP A 93 2.61 4.06 -2.20
N THR A 94 1.36 3.71 -1.88
CA THR A 94 1.03 2.97 -0.66
C THR A 94 1.79 1.64 -0.60
N ASN A 95 1.85 0.90 -1.71
CA ASN A 95 2.65 -0.33 -1.80
C ASN A 95 4.14 -0.09 -1.59
N VAL A 96 4.72 0.95 -2.21
CA VAL A 96 6.14 1.32 -2.00
C VAL A 96 6.41 1.66 -0.53
N LEU A 97 5.51 2.40 0.12
CA LEU A 97 5.63 2.75 1.54
C LEU A 97 5.59 1.51 2.45
N PHE A 98 4.75 0.52 2.14
CA PHE A 98 4.75 -0.73 2.89
C PHE A 98 6.06 -1.52 2.74
N HIS A 99 6.63 -1.59 1.53
CA HIS A 99 7.93 -2.23 1.30
C HIS A 99 9.07 -1.50 2.03
N LEU A 100 9.02 -0.15 2.10
CA LEU A 100 9.99 0.63 2.87
C LEU A 100 9.91 0.36 4.38
N LYS A 101 8.70 0.11 4.91
CA LYS A 101 8.48 -0.12 6.34
C LYS A 101 8.79 -1.56 6.77
N MET A 102 8.58 -2.54 5.90
CA MET A 102 8.88 -3.96 6.16
C MET A 102 9.88 -4.49 5.13
N PRO A 103 11.17 -4.14 5.24
CA PRO A 103 12.20 -4.65 4.35
C PRO A 103 12.59 -6.09 4.74
N LEU A 104 11.73 -7.08 4.43
CA LEU A 104 12.03 -8.52 4.54
C LEU A 104 11.37 -9.28 3.40
#